data_AF-A0A5P9ESH6-F1
#
_entry.id   AF-A0A5P9ESH6-F1
#
_cell.length_a   1.000
_cell.length_b   1.000
_cell.length_c   1.000
_cell.angle_alpha   90.00
_cell.angle_beta   90.00
_cell.angle_gamma   90.00
#
_symmetry.space_group_name_H-M   'P 1'
#
loop_
_entity.id
_entity.type
_entity.pdbx_description
1 polymer ?
#
loop_
_entity_poly.entity_id
_entity_poly.type
_entity_poly.pdbx_seq_one_letter_code
_entity_poly.pdbx_strand_id
1 'polypeptide(L)'
;MYEQCTMDDVRRALTFVLDYAVRDTWVEIGMAIKAEFGDSAFDIWDEWSQQADNYCPRSAKSTWKSFKRSAGGVGIGSLFAKAKEGGYKFESRELTPGEKAAWAKEKAAREKQRAEEVRREEAEIAAWHEVVRQQAQGIWSELKPTGRSKYLGSKKIGSHGVRFFRSALLLIERKGHLERVEGQEKISRFFALPKEGRPKFHYFKSGYFAIPMTDIDGVIWNLQIITPTGKKLFLRNGRKSGLYALLGQMDSRKPLILVEGFSTGASAHEATNCPVLICFDCGNLMPVALLVRQRFPDQHLVFAADNDLHLEVNDGVEKANAAARAVGGSSVWIPSLREEMEEVAA
;
A
#
# COMPACT_ATOMS: atom_id res chain seq x y z
N MET A 1 28.87 2.63 -22.24
CA MET A 1 28.29 2.72 -20.88
C MET A 1 28.23 4.22 -20.57
N TYR A 2 27.04 4.75 -20.24
CA TYR A 2 26.64 6.16 -20.45
C TYR A 2 27.50 7.22 -19.76
N GLU A 3 27.94 8.22 -20.54
CA GLU A 3 28.35 9.56 -20.07
C GLU A 3 27.08 10.34 -19.75
N GLN A 4 26.78 10.57 -18.46
CA GLN A 4 25.62 11.34 -17.95
C GLN A 4 24.31 11.23 -18.76
N CYS A 5 23.36 10.43 -18.32
CA CYS A 5 22.00 10.51 -18.87
C CYS A 5 21.46 11.94 -18.64
N THR A 6 21.12 12.61 -19.74
CA THR A 6 20.46 13.91 -19.79
C THR A 6 18.95 13.73 -19.97
N MET A 7 18.18 14.79 -19.74
CA MET A 7 16.73 14.78 -20.01
C MET A 7 16.40 14.49 -21.48
N ASP A 8 17.25 14.91 -22.40
CA ASP A 8 17.06 14.64 -23.83
C ASP A 8 17.33 13.17 -24.17
N ASP A 9 18.26 12.53 -23.48
CA ASP A 9 18.47 11.08 -23.58
C ASP A 9 17.24 10.31 -23.12
N VAL A 10 16.60 10.75 -22.03
CA VAL A 10 15.34 10.19 -21.54
C VAL A 10 14.25 10.34 -22.59
N ARG A 11 14.03 11.55 -23.12
CA ARG A 11 13.04 11.80 -24.17
C ARG A 11 13.26 10.88 -25.37
N ARG A 12 14.51 10.78 -25.85
CA ARG A 12 14.85 9.89 -26.96
C ARG A 12 14.63 8.43 -26.61
N ALA A 13 14.98 7.97 -25.41
CA ALA A 13 14.75 6.58 -25.01
C ALA A 13 13.25 6.24 -24.93
N LEU A 14 12.43 7.16 -24.41
CA LEU A 14 10.98 6.99 -24.26
C LEU A 14 10.26 6.76 -25.59
N THR A 15 10.74 7.32 -26.71
CA THR A 15 10.14 7.06 -28.03
C THR A 15 10.25 5.61 -28.48
N PHE A 16 11.11 4.81 -27.85
CA PHE A 16 11.29 3.37 -28.13
C PHE A 16 10.57 2.49 -27.11
N VAL A 17 9.96 3.06 -26.06
CA VAL A 17 9.15 2.31 -25.09
C VAL A 17 7.67 2.42 -25.49
N LEU A 18 7.18 1.40 -26.21
CA LEU A 18 5.82 1.39 -26.77
C LEU A 18 4.75 0.86 -25.81
N ASP A 19 5.14 0.16 -24.73
CA ASP A 19 4.23 -0.42 -23.74
C ASP A 19 3.72 0.64 -22.72
N TYR A 20 3.52 1.89 -23.15
CA TYR A 20 3.12 3.00 -22.26
C TYR A 20 1.74 2.82 -21.63
N ALA A 21 0.86 2.03 -22.24
CA ALA A 21 -0.46 1.70 -21.70
C ALA A 21 -0.42 0.56 -20.67
N VAL A 22 0.69 -0.18 -20.57
CA VAL A 22 0.86 -1.27 -19.60
C VAL A 22 1.23 -0.68 -18.25
N ARG A 23 0.39 -0.91 -17.24
CA ARG A 23 0.51 -0.27 -15.92
C ARG A 23 1.89 -0.47 -15.27
N ASP A 24 2.41 -1.69 -15.32
CA ASP A 24 3.69 -2.04 -14.69
C ASP A 24 4.85 -1.33 -15.37
N THR A 25 4.92 -1.36 -16.71
CA THR A 25 5.90 -0.60 -17.48
C THR A 25 5.79 0.89 -17.18
N TRP A 26 4.57 1.44 -17.21
CA TRP A 26 4.32 2.86 -16.95
C TRP A 26 4.82 3.32 -15.58
N VAL A 27 4.60 2.49 -14.54
CA VAL A 27 5.11 2.71 -13.19
C VAL A 27 6.63 2.56 -13.11
N GLU A 28 7.20 1.50 -13.69
CA GLU A 28 8.65 1.25 -13.66
C GLU A 28 9.42 2.40 -14.32
N ILE A 29 9.00 2.83 -15.50
CA ILE A 29 9.62 3.94 -16.23
C ILE A 29 9.51 5.24 -15.44
N GLY A 30 8.36 5.52 -14.83
CA GLY A 30 8.18 6.68 -13.96
C GLY A 30 9.10 6.68 -12.76
N MET A 31 9.27 5.53 -12.10
CA MET A 31 10.23 5.36 -11.00
C MET A 31 11.67 5.56 -11.47
N ALA A 32 12.06 4.97 -12.60
CA ALA A 32 13.41 5.08 -13.16
C ALA A 32 13.80 6.53 -13.46
N ILE A 33 12.89 7.30 -14.05
CA ILE A 33 13.12 8.72 -14.38
C ILE A 33 13.17 9.57 -13.11
N LYS A 34 12.21 9.40 -12.19
CA LYS A 34 12.18 10.17 -10.94
C LYS A 34 13.39 9.87 -10.05
N ALA A 35 13.88 8.63 -10.06
CA ALA A 35 15.09 8.26 -9.33
C ALA A 35 16.34 9.00 -9.84
N GLU A 36 16.41 9.30 -11.13
CA GLU A 36 17.56 9.99 -11.74
C GLU A 36 17.50 11.51 -11.57
N PHE A 37 16.33 12.09 -11.81
CA PHE A 37 16.17 13.54 -11.96
C PHE A 37 15.26 14.20 -10.91
N GLY A 38 14.60 13.42 -10.06
CA GLY A 38 13.66 13.95 -9.08
C GLY A 38 12.39 14.52 -9.73
N ASP A 39 11.72 15.43 -9.03
CA ASP A 39 10.40 15.96 -9.44
C ASP A 39 10.45 16.84 -10.69
N SER A 40 11.60 17.37 -11.09
CA SER A 40 11.75 18.17 -12.31
C SER A 40 11.54 17.37 -13.59
N ALA A 41 11.57 16.04 -13.53
CA ALA A 41 11.33 15.18 -14.69
C ALA A 41 9.86 14.77 -14.89
N PHE A 42 8.94 15.26 -14.05
CA PHE A 42 7.52 14.91 -14.16
C PHE A 42 6.98 15.16 -15.56
N ASP A 43 7.29 16.33 -16.14
CA ASP A 43 6.73 16.75 -17.43
C ASP A 43 7.11 15.78 -18.57
N ILE A 44 8.36 15.27 -18.59
CA ILE A 44 8.83 14.34 -19.63
C ILE A 44 8.09 12.99 -19.55
N TRP A 45 7.91 12.46 -18.33
CA TRP A 45 7.18 11.22 -18.14
C TRP A 45 5.69 11.41 -18.40
N ASP A 46 5.12 12.55 -18.01
CA ASP A 46 3.70 12.87 -18.23
C ASP A 46 3.39 13.02 -19.72
N GLU A 47 4.24 13.70 -20.50
CA GLU A 47 4.15 13.79 -21.96
C GLU A 47 4.14 12.39 -22.61
N TRP A 48 5.06 11.51 -22.22
CA TRP A 48 5.08 10.14 -22.72
C TRP A 48 3.82 9.35 -22.33
N SER A 49 3.30 9.59 -21.12
CA SER A 49 2.10 8.95 -20.58
C SER A 49 0.82 9.34 -21.33
N GLN A 50 0.76 10.55 -21.89
CA GLN A 50 -0.41 11.06 -22.62
C GLN A 50 -0.74 10.29 -23.90
N GLN A 51 0.17 9.42 -24.37
CA GLN A 51 -0.03 8.57 -25.54
C GLN A 51 -1.01 7.41 -25.29
N ALA A 52 -1.31 7.08 -24.03
CA ALA A 52 -2.25 6.01 -23.69
C ALA A 52 -3.71 6.49 -23.74
N ASP A 53 -4.60 5.75 -24.39
CA ASP A 53 -6.03 6.09 -24.48
C ASP A 53 -6.72 6.17 -23.11
N ASN A 54 -6.18 5.47 -22.11
CA ASN A 54 -6.66 5.46 -20.72
C ASN A 54 -5.97 6.49 -19.81
N TYR A 55 -5.19 7.43 -20.37
CA TYR A 55 -4.46 8.42 -19.59
C TYR A 55 -5.39 9.35 -18.80
N CYS A 56 -5.00 9.63 -17.55
CA CYS A 56 -5.71 10.57 -16.69
C CYS A 56 -4.71 11.51 -15.98
N PRO A 57 -4.76 12.84 -16.23
CA PRO A 57 -3.81 13.79 -15.64
C PRO A 57 -3.77 13.79 -14.11
N ARG A 58 -4.93 13.60 -13.47
CA ARG A 58 -5.02 13.52 -12.00
C ARG A 58 -4.34 12.26 -11.47
N SER A 59 -4.54 11.13 -12.14
CA SER A 59 -3.92 9.84 -11.77
C SER A 59 -2.41 9.85 -12.00
N ALA A 60 -1.94 10.48 -13.08
CA ALA A 60 -0.51 10.65 -13.38
C ALA A 60 0.18 11.45 -12.26
N LYS A 61 -0.33 12.65 -11.93
CA LYS A 61 0.20 13.47 -10.82
C LYS A 61 0.17 12.75 -9.48
N SER A 62 -0.89 12.00 -9.19
CA SER A 62 -1.00 11.25 -7.94
C SER A 62 0.02 10.10 -7.88
N THR A 63 0.21 9.38 -8.98
CA THR A 63 1.17 8.26 -9.04
C THR A 63 2.61 8.77 -8.98
N TRP A 64 2.94 9.85 -9.70
CA TRP A 64 4.27 10.45 -9.62
C TRP A 64 4.66 10.80 -8.18
N LYS A 65 3.73 11.39 -7.43
CA LYS A 65 3.93 11.72 -6.01
C LYS A 65 4.10 10.50 -5.11
N SER A 66 3.62 9.32 -5.51
CA SER A 66 3.79 8.08 -4.73
C SER A 66 5.11 7.37 -5.01
N PHE A 67 5.82 7.69 -6.10
CA PHE A 67 7.16 7.17 -6.35
C PHE A 67 8.14 7.72 -5.31
N LYS A 68 8.75 6.80 -4.56
CA LYS A 68 9.85 7.08 -3.62
C LYS A 68 11.17 7.04 -4.37
N ARG A 69 12.18 7.81 -3.94
CA ARG A 69 13.50 7.75 -4.58
C ARG A 69 14.22 6.43 -4.30
N SER A 70 13.83 5.74 -3.23
CA SER A 70 14.28 4.40 -2.88
C SER A 70 13.59 3.27 -3.64
N ALA A 71 13.17 3.48 -4.90
CA ALA A 71 12.26 2.66 -5.70
C ALA A 71 12.71 1.20 -5.96
N GLY A 72 12.91 0.38 -4.93
CA GLY A 72 13.11 -1.06 -5.03
C GLY A 72 14.28 -1.51 -5.92
N GLY A 73 15.28 -0.65 -6.14
CA GLY A 73 16.40 -0.93 -7.05
C GLY A 73 16.14 -0.54 -8.52
N VAL A 74 15.00 0.07 -8.85
CA VAL A 74 14.70 0.62 -10.17
C VAL A 74 15.41 1.96 -10.35
N GLY A 75 16.33 2.02 -11.33
CA GLY A 75 17.05 3.24 -11.71
C GLY A 75 16.92 3.52 -13.20
N ILE A 76 17.57 4.58 -13.69
CA ILE A 76 17.47 4.99 -15.09
C ILE A 76 17.86 3.89 -16.10
N GLY A 77 18.64 2.90 -15.65
CA GLY A 77 18.96 1.70 -16.43
C GLY A 77 17.72 0.91 -16.88
N SER A 78 16.64 0.85 -16.09
CA SER A 78 15.39 0.17 -16.46
C SER A 78 14.76 0.79 -17.71
N LEU A 79 14.72 2.13 -17.78
CA LEU A 79 14.23 2.83 -18.97
C LEU A 79 15.04 2.43 -20.21
N PHE A 80 16.36 2.45 -20.10
CA PHE A 80 17.22 2.13 -21.23
C PHE A 80 17.21 0.65 -21.61
N ALA A 81 17.02 -0.26 -20.65
CA ALA A 81 16.81 -1.68 -20.93
C ALA A 81 15.54 -1.86 -21.76
N LYS A 82 14.43 -1.23 -21.33
CA LYS A 82 13.16 -1.26 -22.04
C LYS A 82 13.24 -0.61 -23.43
N ALA A 83 13.91 0.53 -23.54
CA ALA A 83 14.12 1.21 -24.82
C ALA A 83 14.93 0.35 -25.80
N LYS A 84 15.91 -0.42 -25.31
CA LYS A 84 16.68 -1.36 -26.16
C LYS A 84 15.82 -2.50 -26.72
N GLU A 85 14.84 -2.98 -25.97
CA GLU A 85 13.85 -3.95 -26.49
C GLU A 85 13.11 -3.38 -27.71
N GLY A 86 12.81 -2.07 -27.68
CA GLY A 86 12.24 -1.33 -28.80
C GLY A 86 13.24 -0.92 -29.89
N GLY A 87 14.52 -1.31 -29.80
CA GLY A 87 15.54 -1.03 -30.81
C GLY A 87 16.38 0.23 -30.58
N TYR A 88 16.29 0.86 -29.41
CA TYR A 88 17.14 2.01 -29.06
C TYR A 88 18.62 1.66 -29.14
N LYS A 89 19.39 2.51 -29.85
CA LYS A 89 20.85 2.39 -29.97
C LYS A 89 21.53 3.61 -29.34
N PHE A 90 22.58 3.34 -28.60
CA PHE A 90 23.40 4.38 -27.97
C PHE A 90 24.35 4.93 -29.02
N GLU A 91 24.44 6.25 -29.13
CA GLU A 91 25.54 6.90 -29.82
C GLU A 91 26.79 6.73 -28.95
N SER A 92 27.78 5.98 -29.45
CA SER A 92 29.03 5.78 -28.71
C SER A 92 30.07 6.81 -29.12
N ARG A 93 30.57 7.56 -28.15
CA ARG A 93 31.83 8.31 -28.23
C ARG A 93 32.87 7.61 -27.36
N GLU A 94 34.13 7.56 -27.81
CA GLU A 94 35.23 7.06 -26.98
C GLU A 94 35.71 8.16 -26.03
N LEU A 95 35.64 7.89 -24.72
CA LEU A 95 36.20 8.78 -23.70
C LEU A 95 37.71 8.62 -23.58
N THR A 96 38.38 9.75 -23.39
CA THR A 96 39.77 9.78 -22.91
C THR A 96 39.86 9.23 -21.48
N PRO A 97 41.04 8.74 -21.04
CA PRO A 97 41.25 8.29 -19.67
C PRO A 97 40.92 9.35 -18.61
N GLY A 98 41.21 10.63 -18.89
CA GLY A 98 40.90 11.74 -17.99
C GLY A 98 39.40 11.98 -17.82
N GLU A 99 38.65 11.94 -18.92
CA GLU A 99 37.18 12.02 -18.88
C GLU A 99 36.57 10.81 -18.16
N LYS A 100 37.08 9.60 -18.38
CA LYS A 100 36.65 8.40 -17.64
C LYS A 100 36.84 8.55 -16.13
N ALA A 101 37.98 9.08 -15.69
CA ALA A 101 38.28 9.32 -14.28
C ALA A 101 37.39 10.41 -13.67
N ALA A 102 37.18 11.53 -14.39
CA ALA A 102 36.28 12.59 -13.97
C ALA A 102 34.83 12.09 -13.84
N TRP A 103 34.36 11.32 -14.82
CA TRP A 103 33.05 10.68 -14.81
C TRP A 103 32.88 9.70 -13.66
N ALA A 104 33.87 8.83 -13.41
CA ALA A 104 33.83 7.89 -12.29
C ALA A 104 33.73 8.62 -10.94
N LYS A 105 34.48 9.71 -10.77
CA LYS A 105 34.43 10.56 -9.57
C LYS A 105 33.06 11.20 -9.38
N GLU A 106 32.50 11.77 -10.44
CA GLU A 106 31.18 12.39 -10.41
C GLU A 106 30.06 11.37 -10.13
N LYS A 107 30.10 10.22 -10.80
CA LYS A 107 29.15 9.12 -10.59
C LYS A 107 29.16 8.66 -9.12
N ALA A 108 30.34 8.44 -8.56
CA ALA A 108 30.47 8.07 -7.14
C ALA A 108 29.93 9.15 -6.19
N ALA A 109 30.13 10.44 -6.51
CA ALA A 109 29.57 11.54 -5.72
C ALA A 109 28.03 11.57 -5.79
N ARG A 110 27.44 11.36 -6.97
CA ARG A 110 25.98 11.28 -7.17
C ARG A 110 25.38 10.07 -6.45
N GLU A 111 26.00 8.89 -6.56
CA GLU A 111 25.58 7.68 -5.84
C GLU A 111 25.59 7.89 -4.33
N LYS A 112 26.65 8.53 -3.80
CA LYS A 112 26.73 8.88 -2.38
C LYS A 112 25.62 9.85 -1.95
N GLN A 113 25.34 10.88 -2.75
CA GLN A 113 24.26 11.82 -2.46
C GLN A 113 22.89 11.12 -2.46
N ARG A 114 22.64 10.27 -3.45
CA ARG A 114 21.40 9.48 -3.54
C ARG A 114 21.23 8.56 -2.34
N ALA A 115 22.30 7.84 -1.95
CA ALA A 115 22.27 6.96 -0.79
C ALA A 115 21.93 7.73 0.51
N GLU A 116 22.49 8.93 0.68
CA GLU A 116 22.19 9.77 1.85
C GLU A 116 20.75 10.31 1.83
N GLU A 117 20.25 10.73 0.67
CA GLU A 117 18.86 11.18 0.52
C GLU A 117 17.85 10.05 0.79
N VAL A 118 18.09 8.85 0.25
CA VAL A 118 17.30 7.66 0.51
C VAL A 118 17.31 7.31 1.99
N ARG A 119 18.49 7.28 2.61
CA ARG A 119 18.63 7.03 4.05
C ARG A 119 17.85 8.04 4.89
N ARG A 120 17.88 9.33 4.51
CA ARG A 120 17.13 10.39 5.18
C ARG A 120 15.62 10.20 5.03
N GLU A 121 15.14 9.88 3.82
CA GLU A 121 13.72 9.61 3.54
C GLU A 121 13.24 8.38 4.33
N GLU A 122 14.00 7.29 4.35
CA GLU A 122 13.70 6.08 5.12
C GLU A 122 13.68 6.34 6.63
N ALA A 123 14.63 7.12 7.15
CA ALA A 123 14.65 7.53 8.55
C ALA A 123 13.44 8.39 8.92
N GLU A 124 13.01 9.31 8.04
CA GLU A 124 11.81 10.12 8.25
C GLU A 124 10.54 9.26 8.26
N ILE A 125 10.42 8.32 7.32
CA ILE A 125 9.31 7.36 7.28
C ILE A 125 9.29 6.49 8.54
N ALA A 126 10.45 5.98 8.97
CA ALA A 126 10.57 5.17 10.17
C ALA A 126 10.19 5.94 11.44
N ALA A 127 10.60 7.22 11.55
CA ALA A 127 10.20 8.09 12.64
C ALA A 127 8.68 8.29 12.68
N TRP A 128 8.04 8.50 11.52
CA TRP A 128 6.58 8.58 11.43
C TRP A 128 5.88 7.27 11.78
N HIS A 129 6.42 6.13 11.36
CA HIS A 129 5.88 4.83 11.75
C HIS A 129 5.87 4.67 13.27
N GLU A 130 6.92 5.09 13.97
CA GLU A 130 7.00 5.04 15.42
C GLU A 130 6.01 5.98 16.10
N VAL A 131 5.86 7.22 15.61
CA VAL A 131 4.83 8.16 16.09
C VAL A 131 3.43 7.54 15.98
N VAL A 132 3.11 6.95 14.83
CA VAL A 132 1.80 6.36 14.59
C VAL A 132 1.60 5.08 15.41
N ARG A 133 2.63 4.26 15.58
CA ARG A 133 2.62 3.08 16.45
C ARG A 133 2.23 3.45 17.87
N GLN A 134 2.88 4.45 18.46
CA GLN A 134 2.59 4.90 19.82
C GLN A 134 1.14 5.38 19.96
N GLN A 135 0.65 6.14 18.97
CA GLN A 135 -0.74 6.59 18.96
C GLN A 135 -1.73 5.45 18.78
N ALA A 136 -1.44 4.51 17.87
CA ALA A 136 -2.26 3.33 17.63
C ALA A 136 -2.43 2.48 18.90
N GLN A 137 -1.32 2.26 19.63
CA GLN A 137 -1.32 1.52 20.89
C GLN A 137 -2.10 2.25 21.99
N GLY A 138 -1.87 3.56 22.14
CA GLY A 138 -2.60 4.40 23.10
C GLY A 138 -4.11 4.35 22.84
N ILE A 139 -4.54 4.64 21.60
CA ILE A 139 -5.94 4.58 21.21
C ILE A 139 -6.51 3.19 21.47
N TRP A 140 -5.84 2.13 21.00
CA TRP A 140 -6.30 0.75 21.15
C TRP A 140 -6.58 0.39 22.62
N SER A 141 -5.72 0.82 23.53
CA SER A 141 -5.85 0.55 24.98
C SER A 141 -7.10 1.18 25.60
N GLU A 142 -7.56 2.30 25.07
CA GLU A 142 -8.70 3.07 25.60
C GLU A 142 -10.05 2.63 25.02
N LEU A 143 -10.03 2.11 23.80
CA LEU A 143 -11.21 1.61 23.10
C LEU A 143 -11.86 0.45 23.86
N LYS A 144 -13.19 0.34 23.73
CA LYS A 144 -13.95 -0.64 24.51
C LYS A 144 -14.12 -1.96 23.73
N PRO A 145 -14.02 -3.11 24.40
CA PRO A 145 -14.18 -4.42 23.74
C PRO A 145 -15.62 -4.68 23.27
N THR A 146 -16.60 -3.95 23.82
CA THR A 146 -18.01 -4.06 23.46
C THR A 146 -18.59 -2.71 23.07
N GLY A 147 -19.39 -2.71 22.00
CA GLY A 147 -20.05 -1.53 21.46
C GLY A 147 -21.03 -1.88 20.35
N ARG A 148 -21.79 -0.87 19.90
CA ARG A 148 -22.77 -1.00 18.81
C ARG A 148 -22.14 -0.52 17.51
N SER A 149 -22.42 -1.24 16.42
CA SER A 149 -22.01 -0.85 15.07
C SER A 149 -23.12 -1.18 14.07
N LYS A 150 -23.60 -0.15 13.37
CA LYS A 150 -24.55 -0.32 12.25
C LYS A 150 -23.92 -1.17 11.14
N TYR A 151 -22.64 -0.98 10.88
CA TYR A 151 -21.89 -1.70 9.86
C TYR A 151 -21.88 -3.22 10.13
N LEU A 152 -21.54 -3.65 11.35
CA LEU A 152 -21.52 -5.07 11.71
C LEU A 152 -22.90 -5.71 11.53
N GLY A 153 -23.96 -5.02 11.98
CA GLY A 153 -25.34 -5.49 11.79
C GLY A 153 -25.75 -5.58 10.31
N SER A 154 -25.44 -4.56 9.50
CA SER A 154 -25.72 -4.57 8.06
C SER A 154 -24.94 -5.66 7.31
N LYS A 155 -23.72 -5.96 7.75
CA LYS A 155 -22.89 -7.04 7.20
C LYS A 155 -23.22 -8.42 7.77
N LYS A 156 -24.08 -8.50 8.80
CA LYS A 156 -24.44 -9.73 9.51
C LYS A 156 -23.21 -10.52 10.02
N ILE A 157 -22.25 -9.79 10.59
CA ILE A 157 -21.00 -10.36 11.13
C ILE A 157 -20.79 -9.93 12.58
N GLY A 158 -20.10 -10.77 13.34
CA GLY A 158 -19.64 -10.53 14.70
C GLY A 158 -18.53 -9.48 14.81
N SER A 159 -18.20 -9.11 16.04
CA SER A 159 -17.17 -8.11 16.33
C SER A 159 -15.74 -8.65 16.24
N HIS A 160 -15.52 -9.95 16.47
CA HIS A 160 -14.22 -10.62 16.31
C HIS A 160 -13.01 -9.86 16.87
N GLY A 161 -13.15 -9.35 18.11
CA GLY A 161 -12.06 -8.68 18.81
C GLY A 161 -11.82 -7.21 18.42
N VAL A 162 -12.61 -6.62 17.52
CA VAL A 162 -12.55 -5.17 17.27
C VAL A 162 -12.92 -4.38 18.53
N ARG A 163 -12.41 -3.15 18.64
CA ARG A 163 -12.71 -2.26 19.76
C ARG A 163 -13.42 -0.98 19.32
N PHE A 164 -14.30 -0.48 20.16
CA PHE A 164 -15.27 0.56 19.83
C PHE A 164 -14.91 1.91 20.46
N PHE A 165 -15.08 2.97 19.67
CA PHE A 165 -15.01 4.34 20.16
C PHE A 165 -16.28 4.67 20.95
N ARG A 166 -16.14 5.24 22.15
CA ARG A 166 -17.26 5.76 22.95
C ARG A 166 -17.32 7.28 23.01
N SER A 167 -16.17 7.93 22.89
CA SER A 167 -16.01 9.38 22.94
C SER A 167 -15.41 9.89 21.64
N ALA A 168 -15.56 11.18 21.39
CA ALA A 168 -14.96 11.84 20.25
C ALA A 168 -13.45 12.03 20.46
N LEU A 169 -12.65 11.69 19.45
CA LEU A 169 -11.20 11.88 19.42
C LEU A 169 -10.82 12.53 18.10
N LEU A 170 -10.06 13.61 18.18
CA LEU A 170 -9.46 14.27 17.03
C LEU A 170 -7.94 14.08 17.08
N LEU A 171 -7.36 13.54 16.01
CA LEU A 171 -5.92 13.45 15.81
C LEU A 171 -5.50 14.48 14.76
N ILE A 172 -4.68 15.45 15.14
CA ILE A 172 -4.20 16.50 14.24
C ILE A 172 -2.76 16.21 13.86
N GLU A 173 -2.48 16.18 12.56
CA GLU A 173 -1.14 16.00 12.02
C GLU A 173 -0.35 17.29 12.17
N ARG A 174 0.73 17.22 12.96
CA ARG A 174 1.69 18.30 13.18
C ARG A 174 3.06 17.86 12.69
N LYS A 175 4.01 18.79 12.58
CA LYS A 175 5.37 18.45 12.18
C LYS A 175 5.98 17.49 13.22
N GLY A 176 6.25 16.25 12.80
CA GLY A 176 6.91 15.22 13.60
C GLY A 176 6.07 14.57 14.70
N HIS A 177 4.77 14.88 14.84
CA HIS A 177 3.91 14.23 15.83
C HIS A 177 2.42 14.29 15.48
N LEU A 178 1.61 13.52 16.20
CA LEU A 178 0.14 13.57 16.17
C LEU A 178 -0.38 14.16 17.48
N GLU A 179 -1.07 15.29 17.37
CA GLU A 179 -1.71 15.95 18.51
C GLU A 179 -3.09 15.31 18.77
N ARG A 180 -3.31 14.84 20.00
CA ARG A 180 -4.61 14.31 20.45
C ARG A 180 -5.44 15.43 21.05
N VAL A 181 -6.66 15.60 20.53
CA VAL A 181 -7.64 16.57 21.05
C VAL A 181 -8.93 15.82 21.40
N GLU A 182 -9.30 15.94 22.67
CA GLU A 182 -10.49 15.34 23.27
C GLU A 182 -11.33 16.42 23.96
N GLY A 183 -12.61 16.12 24.15
CA GLY A 183 -13.58 17.05 24.75
C GLY A 183 -14.26 17.94 23.72
N GLN A 184 -15.57 18.12 23.90
CA GLN A 184 -16.45 18.79 22.93
C GLN A 184 -16.01 20.23 22.63
N GLU A 185 -15.62 21.00 23.65
CA GLU A 185 -15.22 22.40 23.47
C GLU A 185 -13.99 22.55 22.57
N LYS A 186 -12.93 21.77 22.83
CA LYS A 186 -11.69 21.82 22.06
C LYS A 186 -11.91 21.35 20.62
N ILE A 187 -12.70 20.30 20.45
CA ILE A 187 -13.05 19.76 19.12
C ILE A 187 -13.88 20.79 18.33
N SER A 188 -14.88 21.42 18.94
CA SER A 188 -15.66 22.49 18.30
C SER A 188 -14.78 23.67 17.88
N ARG A 189 -13.83 24.07 18.74
CA ARG A 189 -12.86 25.13 18.44
C ARG A 189 -12.00 24.80 17.21
N PHE A 190 -11.57 23.55 17.06
CA PHE A 190 -10.86 23.11 15.86
C PHE A 190 -11.73 23.18 14.60
N PHE A 191 -12.98 22.75 14.68
CA PHE A 191 -13.89 22.77 13.53
C PHE A 191 -14.37 24.17 13.14
N ALA A 192 -14.24 25.17 14.03
CA ALA A 192 -14.48 26.58 13.73
C ALA A 192 -13.37 27.25 12.90
N LEU A 193 -12.18 26.63 12.77
CA LEU A 193 -11.10 27.14 11.93
C LEU A 193 -11.52 27.16 10.45
N PRO A 194 -11.09 28.16 9.64
CA PRO A 194 -11.29 28.15 8.19
C PRO A 194 -10.77 26.87 7.54
N LYS A 195 -11.41 26.43 6.45
CA LYS A 195 -11.01 25.19 5.77
C LYS A 195 -9.63 25.32 5.13
N GLU A 196 -9.32 26.48 4.60
CA GLU A 196 -8.14 26.81 3.79
C GLU A 196 -6.81 26.82 4.57
N GLY A 197 -6.84 26.62 5.89
CA GLY A 197 -5.64 26.50 6.72
C GLY A 197 -5.68 25.35 7.72
N ARG A 198 -6.70 24.49 7.63
CA ARG A 198 -6.89 23.42 8.60
C ARG A 198 -5.83 22.33 8.39
N PRO A 199 -5.04 21.98 9.42
CA PRO A 199 -4.09 20.87 9.31
C PRO A 199 -4.81 19.58 8.95
N LYS A 200 -4.08 18.62 8.36
CA LYS A 200 -4.65 17.28 8.13
C LYS A 200 -5.02 16.66 9.48
N PHE A 201 -6.18 16.01 9.56
CA PHE A 201 -6.65 15.41 10.81
C PHE A 201 -7.41 14.09 10.58
N HIS A 202 -7.62 13.34 11.65
CA HIS A 202 -8.62 12.29 11.74
C HIS A 202 -9.60 12.63 12.84
N TYR A 203 -10.89 12.41 12.59
CA TYR A 203 -11.93 12.60 13.59
C TYR A 203 -12.70 11.29 13.77
N PHE A 204 -12.68 10.78 14.99
CA PHE A 204 -13.35 9.56 15.41
C PHE A 204 -14.39 9.88 16.46
N LYS A 205 -15.48 9.11 16.51
CA LYS A 205 -16.58 9.32 17.45
C LYS A 205 -17.32 8.02 17.72
N SER A 206 -18.30 8.08 18.63
CA SER A 206 -19.19 6.96 18.92
C SER A 206 -19.81 6.36 17.64
N GLY A 207 -19.91 5.03 17.61
CA GLY A 207 -20.37 4.23 16.47
C GLY A 207 -19.26 3.80 15.50
N TYR A 208 -18.03 4.28 15.70
CA TYR A 208 -16.84 3.83 14.98
C TYR A 208 -16.21 2.66 15.75
N PHE A 209 -15.51 1.78 15.05
CA PHE A 209 -14.67 0.76 15.67
C PHE A 209 -13.32 0.67 14.96
N ALA A 210 -12.32 0.16 15.66
CA ALA A 210 -10.97 -0.06 15.16
C ALA A 210 -10.63 -1.55 15.14
N ILE A 211 -9.81 -1.91 14.16
CA ILE A 211 -9.15 -3.20 13.99
C ILE A 211 -7.64 -2.93 14.14
N PRO A 212 -6.92 -3.71 14.97
CA PRO A 212 -5.49 -3.50 15.18
C PRO A 212 -4.72 -4.03 13.96
N MET A 213 -3.69 -3.30 13.53
CA MET A 213 -2.78 -3.74 12.47
C MET A 213 -1.45 -4.13 13.13
N THR A 214 -1.21 -5.44 13.25
CA THR A 214 -0.05 -6.00 13.95
C THR A 214 0.99 -6.56 12.99
N ASP A 215 2.25 -6.55 13.39
CA ASP A 215 3.30 -7.31 12.71
C ASP A 215 3.31 -8.79 13.15
N ILE A 216 4.30 -9.55 12.65
CA ILE A 216 4.47 -10.98 12.94
C ILE A 216 4.78 -11.29 14.41
N ASP A 217 5.25 -10.28 15.16
CA ASP A 217 5.58 -10.36 16.58
C ASP A 217 4.41 -9.91 17.47
N GLY A 218 3.28 -9.52 16.87
CA GLY A 218 2.07 -9.09 17.57
C GLY A 218 2.09 -7.63 18.02
N VAL A 219 3.06 -6.82 17.58
CA VAL A 219 3.14 -5.39 17.92
C VAL A 219 2.15 -4.63 17.05
N ILE A 220 1.26 -3.85 17.67
CA ILE A 220 0.34 -2.95 16.95
C ILE A 220 1.15 -1.76 16.41
N TRP A 221 1.18 -1.60 15.09
CA TRP A 221 1.85 -0.49 14.39
C TRP A 221 0.88 0.55 13.83
N ASN A 222 -0.37 0.17 13.59
CA ASN A 222 -1.39 1.04 13.01
C ASN A 222 -2.80 0.53 13.38
N LEU A 223 -3.84 1.28 13.03
CA LEU A 223 -5.24 0.91 13.16
C LEU A 223 -5.97 1.12 11.83
N GLN A 224 -6.84 0.16 11.49
CA GLN A 224 -7.93 0.41 10.53
C GLN A 224 -9.19 0.79 11.31
N ILE A 225 -9.82 1.91 10.97
CA ILE A 225 -11.06 2.39 11.57
C ILE A 225 -12.18 2.24 10.56
N ILE A 226 -13.30 1.65 10.99
CA ILE A 226 -14.52 1.52 10.18
C ILE A 226 -15.60 2.45 10.73
N THR A 227 -16.14 3.31 9.85
CA THR A 227 -17.24 4.22 10.18
C THR A 227 -18.59 3.50 10.15
N PRO A 228 -19.67 4.10 10.71
CA PRO A 228 -21.03 3.56 10.58
C PRO A 228 -21.50 3.37 9.13
N THR A 229 -20.91 4.09 8.17
CA THR A 229 -21.20 3.99 6.73
C THR A 229 -20.33 2.97 6.01
N GLY A 230 -19.43 2.27 6.73
CA GLY A 230 -18.50 1.30 6.15
C GLY A 230 -17.26 1.91 5.50
N LYS A 231 -17.02 3.22 5.63
CA LYS A 231 -15.79 3.83 5.16
C LYS A 231 -14.62 3.31 5.99
N LYS A 232 -13.59 2.80 5.32
CA LYS A 232 -12.33 2.36 5.93
C LYS A 232 -11.36 3.54 6.00
N LEU A 233 -10.79 3.77 7.17
CA LEU A 233 -9.79 4.80 7.43
C LEU A 233 -8.55 4.14 8.04
N PHE A 234 -7.38 4.72 7.82
CA PHE A 234 -6.12 4.30 8.44
C PHE A 234 -5.46 5.53 9.07
N LEU A 235 -4.65 5.34 10.11
CA LEU A 235 -3.83 6.46 10.62
C LEU A 235 -2.76 6.77 9.56
N ARG A 236 -2.79 8.01 9.04
CA ARG A 236 -1.85 8.49 8.02
C ARG A 236 -0.40 8.40 8.51
N ASN A 237 0.51 8.23 7.56
CA ASN A 237 1.96 8.07 7.79
C ASN A 237 2.34 6.83 8.61
N GLY A 238 1.38 5.98 8.99
CA GLY A 238 1.65 4.73 9.67
C GLY A 238 2.01 3.60 8.71
N ARG A 239 2.77 2.63 9.21
CA ARG A 239 3.08 1.40 8.47
C ARG A 239 1.78 0.68 8.12
N LYS A 240 1.74 0.09 6.92
CA LYS A 240 0.65 -0.80 6.46
C LYS A 240 1.20 -2.11 5.93
N SER A 241 2.25 -2.03 5.10
CA SER A 241 2.87 -3.19 4.48
C SER A 241 3.36 -4.21 5.53
N GLY A 242 2.95 -5.46 5.34
CA GLY A 242 3.27 -6.59 6.21
C GLY A 242 2.49 -6.62 7.53
N LEU A 243 1.52 -5.74 7.74
CA LEU A 243 0.65 -5.78 8.92
C LEU A 243 -0.66 -6.52 8.63
N TYR A 244 -1.18 -7.23 9.63
CA TYR A 244 -2.44 -7.97 9.55
C TYR A 244 -3.26 -7.85 10.85
N ALA A 245 -4.51 -8.33 10.82
CA ALA A 245 -5.25 -8.69 12.02
C ALA A 245 -5.61 -10.18 12.00
N LEU A 246 -5.40 -10.88 13.12
CA LEU A 246 -5.81 -12.27 13.28
C LEU A 246 -7.23 -12.34 13.86
N LEU A 247 -8.12 -13.07 13.19
CA LEU A 247 -9.39 -13.53 13.74
C LEU A 247 -9.25 -15.01 14.16
N GLY A 248 -9.76 -15.33 15.35
CA GLY A 248 -9.59 -16.64 15.96
C GLY A 248 -8.20 -16.83 16.56
N GLN A 249 -7.71 -18.06 16.54
CA GLN A 249 -6.40 -18.45 17.07
C GLN A 249 -5.69 -19.31 16.03
N MET A 250 -4.37 -19.12 15.90
CA MET A 250 -3.53 -19.95 15.04
C MET A 250 -3.67 -21.43 15.45
N ASP A 251 -3.93 -22.29 14.46
CA ASP A 251 -4.05 -23.74 14.64
C ASP A 251 -3.45 -24.44 13.42
N SER A 252 -2.34 -25.13 13.61
CA SER A 252 -1.62 -25.83 12.52
C SER A 252 -2.44 -26.93 11.84
N ARG A 253 -3.54 -27.37 12.47
CA ARG A 253 -4.43 -28.41 11.92
C ARG A 253 -5.51 -27.83 11.01
N LYS A 254 -5.69 -26.51 11.00
CA LYS A 254 -6.68 -25.80 10.18
C LYS A 254 -5.96 -24.99 9.11
N PRO A 255 -6.55 -24.82 7.92
CA PRO A 255 -6.06 -23.83 6.96
C PRO A 255 -6.04 -22.42 7.57
N LEU A 256 -5.03 -21.63 7.22
CA LEU A 256 -4.96 -20.21 7.56
C LEU A 256 -5.45 -19.40 6.37
N ILE A 257 -6.56 -18.70 6.54
CA ILE A 257 -7.20 -17.95 5.46
C ILE A 257 -6.64 -16.52 5.44
N LEU A 258 -6.17 -16.04 4.29
CA LEU A 258 -5.77 -14.66 4.06
C LEU A 258 -6.84 -13.97 3.23
N VAL A 259 -7.33 -12.82 3.72
CA VAL A 259 -8.33 -11.99 3.05
C VAL A 259 -7.88 -10.53 3.00
N GLU A 260 -8.50 -9.75 2.13
CA GLU A 260 -8.26 -8.31 2.08
C GLU A 260 -9.02 -7.55 3.16
N GLY A 261 -10.29 -7.88 3.38
CA GLY A 261 -11.21 -7.06 4.18
C GLY A 261 -11.68 -7.72 5.46
N PHE A 262 -11.93 -6.91 6.50
CA PHE A 262 -12.52 -7.37 7.76
C PHE A 262 -13.86 -8.08 7.57
N SER A 263 -14.76 -7.56 6.71
CA SER A 263 -16.07 -8.18 6.49
C SER A 263 -15.95 -9.58 5.90
N THR A 264 -15.18 -9.72 4.81
CA THR A 264 -14.90 -11.01 4.18
C THR A 264 -14.24 -11.97 5.16
N GLY A 265 -13.28 -11.48 5.95
CA GLY A 265 -12.59 -12.30 6.95
C GLY A 265 -13.47 -12.78 8.08
N ALA A 266 -14.34 -11.91 8.60
CA ALA A 266 -15.31 -12.28 9.63
C ALA A 266 -16.29 -13.34 9.12
N SER A 267 -16.84 -13.17 7.91
CA SER A 267 -17.72 -14.16 7.30
C SER A 267 -17.01 -15.50 7.05
N ALA A 268 -15.77 -15.47 6.55
CA ALA A 268 -14.98 -16.68 6.36
C ALA A 268 -14.69 -17.40 7.69
N HIS A 269 -14.33 -16.64 8.73
CA HIS A 269 -14.09 -17.19 10.07
C HIS A 269 -15.36 -17.84 10.66
N GLU A 270 -16.50 -17.16 10.56
CA GLU A 270 -17.78 -17.66 11.06
C GLU A 270 -18.25 -18.93 10.33
N ALA A 271 -18.05 -18.98 9.00
CA ALA A 271 -18.48 -20.12 8.19
C ALA A 271 -17.58 -21.36 8.36
N THR A 272 -16.28 -21.16 8.59
CA THR A 272 -15.29 -22.26 8.54
C THR A 272 -14.67 -22.59 9.89
N ASN A 273 -14.79 -21.70 10.88
CA ASN A 273 -14.07 -21.76 12.16
C ASN A 273 -12.52 -21.85 11.99
N CYS A 274 -11.99 -21.45 10.83
CA CYS A 274 -10.56 -21.41 10.54
C CYS A 274 -9.95 -20.06 10.95
N PRO A 275 -8.67 -20.00 11.38
CA PRO A 275 -8.02 -18.72 11.62
C PRO A 275 -7.95 -17.89 10.34
N VAL A 276 -8.14 -16.58 10.47
CA VAL A 276 -8.15 -15.65 9.33
C VAL A 276 -7.21 -14.48 9.58
N LEU A 277 -6.36 -14.16 8.61
CA LEU A 277 -5.58 -12.93 8.56
C LEU A 277 -6.24 -11.91 7.63
N ILE A 278 -6.61 -10.77 8.19
CA ILE A 278 -7.06 -9.60 7.43
C ILE A 278 -5.83 -8.80 7.02
N CYS A 279 -5.57 -8.73 5.72
CA CYS A 279 -4.43 -8.03 5.12
C CYS A 279 -4.73 -6.57 4.77
N PHE A 280 -5.97 -6.10 4.98
CA PHE A 280 -6.46 -4.73 4.80
C PHE A 280 -6.62 -4.24 3.35
N ASP A 281 -5.89 -4.80 2.37
CA ASP A 281 -6.06 -4.62 0.93
C ASP A 281 -5.32 -5.68 0.11
N CYS A 282 -5.69 -5.85 -1.17
CA CYS A 282 -5.06 -6.78 -2.11
C CYS A 282 -3.55 -6.60 -2.26
N GLY A 283 -3.05 -5.36 -2.21
CA GLY A 283 -1.62 -5.05 -2.33
C GLY A 283 -0.78 -5.54 -1.15
N ASN A 284 -1.41 -5.83 -0.01
CA ASN A 284 -0.75 -6.28 1.20
C ASN A 284 -0.84 -7.80 1.41
N LEU A 285 -1.58 -8.54 0.57
CA LEU A 285 -1.63 -10.01 0.60
C LEU A 285 -0.23 -10.62 0.46
N MET A 286 0.54 -10.20 -0.55
CA MET A 286 1.88 -10.71 -0.81
C MET A 286 2.87 -10.45 0.35
N PRO A 287 3.04 -9.21 0.85
CA PRO A 287 3.90 -8.94 2.01
C PRO A 287 3.55 -9.78 3.24
N VAL A 288 2.25 -9.92 3.56
CA VAL A 288 1.80 -10.72 4.72
C VAL A 288 2.06 -12.20 4.47
N ALA A 289 1.75 -12.71 3.29
CA ALA A 289 1.96 -14.11 2.93
C ALA A 289 3.43 -14.54 3.04
N LEU A 290 4.36 -13.72 2.55
CA LEU A 290 5.80 -13.99 2.64
C LEU A 290 6.26 -14.06 4.11
N LEU A 291 5.83 -13.11 4.94
CA LEU A 291 6.15 -13.10 6.38
C LEU A 291 5.60 -14.33 7.11
N VAL A 292 4.34 -14.69 6.82
CA VAL A 292 3.66 -15.84 7.41
C VAL A 292 4.33 -17.14 6.98
N ARG A 293 4.64 -17.32 5.70
CA ARG A 293 5.32 -18.52 5.19
C ARG A 293 6.71 -18.67 5.82
N GLN A 294 7.45 -17.57 6.00
CA GLN A 294 8.74 -17.59 6.67
C GLN A 294 8.60 -18.05 8.14
N ARG A 295 7.58 -17.57 8.85
CA ARG A 295 7.36 -17.88 10.27
C ARG A 295 6.73 -19.25 10.51
N PHE A 296 5.85 -19.69 9.60
CA PHE A 296 5.06 -20.92 9.68
C PHE A 296 5.18 -21.70 8.36
N PRO A 297 6.34 -22.37 8.11
CA PRO A 297 6.62 -23.01 6.82
C PRO A 297 5.63 -24.10 6.43
N ASP A 298 5.04 -24.81 7.39
CA ASP A 298 4.14 -25.95 7.15
C ASP A 298 2.65 -25.57 7.16
N GLN A 299 2.32 -24.32 7.47
CA GLN A 299 0.94 -23.87 7.54
C GLN A 299 0.32 -23.88 6.13
N HIS A 300 -0.82 -24.56 5.95
CA HIS A 300 -1.58 -24.48 4.71
C HIS A 300 -2.24 -23.10 4.62
N LEU A 301 -1.93 -22.35 3.56
CA LEU A 301 -2.44 -20.99 3.34
C LEU A 301 -3.57 -21.01 2.31
N VAL A 302 -4.66 -20.31 2.59
CA VAL A 302 -5.79 -20.15 1.66
C VAL A 302 -6.01 -18.68 1.39
N PHE A 303 -5.86 -18.25 0.15
CA PHE A 303 -6.13 -16.87 -0.25
C PHE A 303 -7.58 -16.76 -0.69
N ALA A 304 -8.41 -16.09 0.09
CA ALA A 304 -9.81 -15.84 -0.24
C ALA A 304 -9.94 -14.42 -0.82
N ALA A 305 -10.14 -14.34 -2.13
CA ALA A 305 -10.24 -13.09 -2.87
C ALA A 305 -11.71 -12.74 -3.14
N ASP A 306 -12.05 -11.45 -3.03
CA ASP A 306 -13.35 -10.96 -3.49
C ASP A 306 -13.41 -11.06 -5.02
N ASN A 307 -14.53 -11.53 -5.57
CA ASN A 307 -14.68 -11.76 -7.01
C ASN A 307 -15.40 -10.59 -7.69
N ASP A 308 -14.68 -9.50 -7.95
CA ASP A 308 -15.22 -8.29 -8.55
C ASP A 308 -15.41 -8.41 -10.08
N LEU A 309 -16.24 -9.36 -10.52
CA LEU A 309 -16.51 -9.65 -11.95
C LEU A 309 -17.13 -8.50 -12.75
N HIS A 310 -17.55 -7.43 -12.08
CA HIS A 310 -18.08 -6.22 -12.69
C HIS A 310 -16.99 -5.22 -13.10
N LEU A 311 -15.74 -5.47 -12.74
CA LEU A 311 -14.58 -4.67 -13.10
C LEU A 311 -13.82 -5.35 -14.25
N GLU A 312 -13.26 -4.53 -15.15
CA GLU A 312 -12.41 -5.00 -16.26
C GLU A 312 -11.13 -5.67 -15.74
N VAL A 313 -10.65 -5.26 -14.55
CA VAL A 313 -9.50 -5.84 -13.86
C VAL A 313 -9.92 -6.32 -12.47
N ASN A 314 -9.71 -7.61 -12.20
CA ASN A 314 -9.99 -8.23 -10.90
C ASN A 314 -8.70 -8.31 -10.06
N ASP A 315 -8.28 -7.13 -9.60
CA ASP A 315 -7.05 -6.88 -8.82
C ASP A 315 -6.89 -7.84 -7.63
N GLY A 316 -7.99 -8.18 -6.95
CA GLY A 316 -8.00 -9.07 -5.79
C GLY A 316 -7.61 -10.49 -6.17
N VAL A 317 -8.23 -11.04 -7.23
CA VAL A 317 -7.92 -12.38 -7.75
C VAL A 317 -6.50 -12.46 -8.28
N GLU A 318 -6.03 -11.46 -9.03
CA GLU A 318 -4.67 -11.46 -9.58
C GLU A 318 -3.62 -11.45 -8.47
N LYS A 319 -3.78 -10.59 -7.45
CA LYS A 319 -2.83 -10.49 -6.34
C LYS A 319 -2.88 -11.69 -5.41
N ALA A 320 -4.06 -12.27 -5.18
CA ALA A 320 -4.19 -13.53 -4.45
C ALA A 320 -3.46 -14.68 -5.16
N ASN A 321 -3.64 -14.81 -6.48
CA ASN A 321 -2.93 -15.80 -7.28
C ASN A 321 -1.42 -15.58 -7.28
N ALA A 322 -0.97 -14.32 -7.40
CA ALA A 322 0.45 -13.99 -7.33
C ALA A 322 1.05 -14.38 -5.97
N ALA A 323 0.38 -14.03 -4.86
CA ALA A 323 0.81 -14.37 -3.51
C ALA A 323 0.86 -15.89 -3.29
N ALA A 324 -0.16 -16.63 -3.72
CA ALA A 324 -0.20 -18.09 -3.64
C ALA A 324 0.97 -18.75 -4.38
N ARG A 325 1.26 -18.32 -5.61
CA ARG A 325 2.41 -18.81 -6.38
C ARG A 325 3.74 -18.56 -5.68
N ALA A 326 3.90 -17.37 -5.08
CA ALA A 326 5.17 -16.99 -4.45
C ALA A 326 5.49 -17.78 -3.18
N VAL A 327 4.48 -18.20 -2.41
CA VAL A 327 4.70 -18.87 -1.11
C VAL A 327 4.63 -20.40 -1.17
N GLY A 328 4.06 -20.97 -2.24
CA GLY A 328 3.81 -22.42 -2.35
C GLY A 328 2.89 -22.94 -1.23
N GLY A 329 2.57 -24.24 -1.21
CA GLY A 329 1.79 -24.86 -0.12
C GLY A 329 0.47 -24.14 0.19
N SER A 330 -0.20 -23.64 -0.85
CA SER A 330 -1.35 -22.75 -0.72
C SER A 330 -2.43 -23.02 -1.76
N SER A 331 -3.63 -22.55 -1.48
CA SER A 331 -4.78 -22.60 -2.41
C SER A 331 -5.40 -21.21 -2.55
N VAL A 332 -6.08 -20.96 -3.67
CA VAL A 332 -6.85 -19.72 -3.88
C VAL A 332 -8.32 -20.11 -3.93
N TRP A 333 -9.14 -19.40 -3.15
CA TRP A 333 -10.59 -19.54 -3.13
C TRP A 333 -11.21 -18.25 -3.64
N ILE A 334 -12.09 -18.39 -4.63
CA ILE A 334 -12.81 -17.29 -5.26
C ILE A 334 -14.30 -17.67 -5.21
N PRO A 335 -15.16 -16.88 -4.55
CA PRO A 335 -16.59 -17.15 -4.56
C PRO A 335 -17.13 -17.11 -6.00
N SER A 336 -17.86 -18.14 -6.43
CA SER A 336 -18.62 -18.12 -7.68
C SER A 336 -19.88 -17.25 -7.50
N LEU A 337 -20.26 -16.48 -8.53
CA LEU A 337 -21.59 -15.90 -8.59
C LEU A 337 -22.58 -17.03 -8.95
N ARG A 338 -23.49 -17.35 -8.01
CA ARG A 338 -24.60 -18.31 -8.12
C ARG A 338 -24.19 -19.79 -8.09
N GLU A 339 -24.42 -20.44 -6.94
CA GLU A 339 -25.33 -21.59 -6.98
C GLU A 339 -26.73 -21.00 -7.05
N GLU A 340 -27.48 -21.37 -8.08
CA GLU A 340 -28.91 -21.11 -8.18
C GLU A 340 -29.59 -21.72 -6.95
N MET A 341 -30.13 -20.87 -6.08
CA MET A 341 -31.14 -21.29 -5.11
C MET A 341 -32.50 -21.47 -5.78
N GLU A 342 -32.55 -22.21 -6.88
CA GLU A 342 -33.79 -22.70 -7.50
C GLU A 342 -33.62 -24.19 -7.86
N GLU A 343 -34.56 -25.00 -7.37
CA GLU A 343 -34.79 -26.44 -7.64
C GLU A 343 -33.91 -27.50 -6.96
N VAL A 344 -34.05 -27.64 -5.63
CA VAL A 344 -34.36 -28.95 -5.02
C VAL A 344 -35.43 -28.76 -3.93
N ALA A 345 -36.58 -28.26 -4.37
CA ALA A 345 -37.86 -28.64 -3.77
C ALA A 345 -38.50 -29.62 -4.76
N ALA A 346 -38.08 -30.89 -4.66
CA ALA A 346 -38.79 -32.03 -5.22
C ALA A 346 -39.23 -32.92 -4.07
#